data_AF-T1XD66-F1
#
_entry.id   AF-T1XD66-F1
#
_cell.length_a   1.000
_cell.length_b   1.000
_cell.length_c   1.000
_cell.angle_alpha   90.00
_cell.angle_beta   90.00
_cell.angle_gamma   90.00
#
_symmetry.space_group_name_H-M   'P 1'
#
loop_
_entity.id
_entity.type
_entity.pdbx_description
1 polymer ?
#
loop_
_entity_poly.entity_id
_entity_poly.type
_entity_poly.pdbx_seq_one_letter_code
_entity_poly.pdbx_strand_id
1 'polypeptide(L)'
;MPSRRVLLALALIAGTLVLGACGSRPATVAELPAVARIMVIPVAPIKKLHTENKGIPLGVLWQSIADRVKGSEFNERMEAVRNDMGPKMTAALVAQLNAQGYQAQALEGVSRPAASPDNIDYGMLPTSEPVLHVYFNEVGMYSARFSTDYVPRVNLSAYLMTAKDGDTVYSETIYYGADASGDSSGSVPANARDRWGSFGELVAQPQEVARSYDEAVTALANRIAKNIRANTAPPR
;
A
#
# COMPACT_ATOMS: atom_id res chain seq x y z
N MET A 1 -5.58 -99.30 15.94
CA MET A 1 -4.88 -98.21 15.22
C MET A 1 -4.89 -96.96 16.10
N PRO A 2 -3.73 -96.34 16.35
CA PRO A 2 -3.48 -95.63 17.59
C PRO A 2 -3.59 -94.09 17.50
N SER A 3 -3.87 -93.51 18.68
CA SER A 3 -3.25 -92.33 19.30
C SER A 3 -3.41 -90.92 18.71
N ARG A 4 -4.35 -90.20 19.34
CA ARG A 4 -4.20 -88.80 19.75
C ARG A 4 -2.90 -88.58 20.55
N ARG A 5 -2.16 -87.50 20.24
CA ARG A 5 -1.36 -86.60 21.12
C ARG A 5 -0.15 -86.08 20.34
N VAL A 6 -0.08 -84.76 20.05
CA VAL A 6 1.15 -83.97 20.22
C VAL A 6 0.78 -82.51 20.58
N LEU A 7 1.51 -82.06 21.60
CA LEU A 7 1.69 -80.80 22.34
C LEU A 7 1.35 -79.47 21.64
N LEU A 8 0.75 -78.46 22.29
CA LEU A 8 1.21 -77.58 23.40
C LEU A 8 2.29 -76.53 23.01
N ALA A 9 2.00 -75.26 23.34
CA ALA A 9 2.87 -74.06 23.39
C ALA A 9 3.12 -73.34 22.04
N LEU A 10 3.20 -72.01 21.87
CA LEU A 10 3.34 -70.80 22.69
C LEU A 10 2.53 -69.68 21.98
N ALA A 11 1.73 -68.83 22.64
CA ALA A 11 2.11 -67.60 23.35
C ALA A 11 2.90 -66.56 22.50
N LEU A 12 2.40 -65.30 22.54
CA LEU A 12 2.94 -64.04 22.00
C LEU A 12 2.85 -63.78 20.49
N ILE A 13 1.81 -63.05 20.05
CA ILE A 13 1.95 -61.77 19.31
C ILE A 13 0.75 -60.88 19.67
N ALA A 14 0.77 -60.28 20.87
CA ALA A 14 -0.03 -59.09 21.16
C ALA A 14 0.83 -57.86 20.82
N GLY A 15 0.98 -57.62 19.52
CA GLY A 15 1.62 -56.42 18.98
C GLY A 15 0.57 -55.35 18.76
N THR A 16 0.37 -54.51 19.78
CA THR A 16 -0.41 -53.29 19.77
C THR A 16 0.05 -52.36 18.62
N LEU A 17 -0.65 -52.40 17.49
CA LEU A 17 -0.64 -51.34 16.49
C LEU A 17 -1.38 -50.13 17.08
N VAL A 18 -0.69 -49.35 17.91
CA VAL A 18 -1.06 -47.97 18.17
C VAL A 18 -0.69 -47.20 16.90
N LEU A 19 -1.60 -47.20 15.94
CA LEU A 19 -1.59 -46.20 14.87
C LEU A 19 -1.73 -44.85 15.56
N GLY A 20 -0.60 -44.15 15.69
CA GLY A 20 -0.56 -42.73 16.00
C GLY A 20 -1.32 -41.99 14.91
N ALA A 21 -2.63 -41.84 15.10
CA ALA A 21 -3.40 -40.81 14.46
C ALA A 21 -2.93 -39.49 15.07
N CYS A 22 -1.80 -38.98 14.57
CA CYS A 22 -1.53 -37.56 14.58
C CYS A 22 -2.75 -36.94 13.92
N GLY A 23 -3.64 -36.38 14.75
CA GLY A 23 -4.79 -35.62 14.30
C GLY A 23 -4.25 -34.43 13.53
N SER A 24 -4.12 -34.61 12.22
CA SER A 24 -4.07 -33.51 11.26
C SER A 24 -5.38 -32.77 11.43
N ARG A 25 -5.40 -31.78 12.34
CA ARG A 25 -6.48 -30.80 12.36
C ARG A 25 -6.55 -30.27 10.93
N PRO A 26 -7.68 -30.37 10.22
CA PRO A 26 -7.80 -29.72 8.93
C PRO A 26 -7.46 -28.25 9.18
N ALA A 27 -6.49 -27.73 8.43
CA ALA A 27 -6.20 -26.31 8.45
C ALA A 27 -7.51 -25.60 8.16
N THR A 28 -8.06 -24.92 9.16
CA THR A 28 -9.26 -24.11 8.97
C THR A 28 -8.82 -23.01 8.02
N VAL A 29 -9.25 -23.11 6.76
CA VAL A 29 -9.03 -22.03 5.78
C VAL A 29 -9.72 -20.81 6.38
N ALA A 30 -8.93 -19.81 6.78
CA ALA A 30 -9.49 -18.58 7.33
C ALA A 30 -10.42 -17.99 6.27
N GLU A 31 -11.70 -17.85 6.61
CA GLU A 31 -12.68 -17.25 5.72
C GLU A 31 -12.35 -15.77 5.58
N LEU A 32 -12.24 -15.29 4.34
CA LEU A 32 -11.97 -13.88 4.09
C LEU A 32 -13.16 -13.03 4.55
N PRO A 33 -12.92 -11.83 5.11
CA PRO A 33 -13.98 -10.96 5.55
C PRO A 33 -14.86 -10.51 4.38
N ALA A 34 -16.18 -10.59 4.56
CA ALA A 34 -17.16 -10.16 3.57
C ALA A 34 -17.31 -8.63 3.61
N VAL A 35 -16.80 -7.95 2.59
CA VAL A 35 -16.89 -6.49 2.43
C VAL A 35 -17.55 -6.18 1.10
N ALA A 36 -18.75 -5.59 1.14
CA ALA A 36 -19.47 -5.18 -0.07
C ALA A 36 -19.40 -3.67 -0.30
N ARG A 37 -19.44 -2.87 0.77
CA ARG A 37 -19.44 -1.41 0.74
C ARG A 37 -18.17 -0.88 1.39
N ILE A 38 -17.58 0.16 0.80
CA ILE A 38 -16.36 0.79 1.31
C ILE A 38 -16.50 2.31 1.25
N MET A 39 -16.38 2.96 2.39
CA MET A 39 -16.32 4.42 2.49
C MET A 39 -14.86 4.87 2.42
N VAL A 40 -14.49 5.59 1.38
CA VAL A 40 -13.12 6.11 1.22
C VAL A 40 -13.02 7.44 1.96
N ILE A 41 -12.19 7.51 3.00
CA ILE A 41 -11.91 8.77 3.67
C ILE A 41 -11.13 9.67 2.69
N PRO A 42 -11.60 10.90 2.37
CA PRO A 42 -10.97 11.73 1.35
C PRO A 42 -9.50 12.03 1.67
N VAL A 43 -8.57 11.54 0.86
CA VAL A 43 -7.12 11.67 1.09
C VAL A 43 -6.72 13.14 1.18
N ALA A 44 -5.96 13.49 2.22
CA ALA A 44 -5.53 14.85 2.43
C ALA A 44 -4.54 15.31 1.33
N PRO A 45 -4.53 16.61 0.97
CA PRO A 45 -3.49 17.18 0.14
C PRO A 45 -2.09 16.99 0.76
N ILE A 46 -1.07 16.96 -0.10
CA ILE A 46 0.31 16.88 0.39
C ILE A 46 0.84 18.26 0.74
N LYS A 47 1.47 18.38 1.92
CA LYS A 47 1.99 19.69 2.38
C LYS A 47 3.24 20.13 1.62
N LYS A 48 4.07 19.18 1.19
CA LYS A 48 5.38 19.46 0.58
C LYS A 48 5.81 18.33 -0.33
N LEU A 49 6.55 18.68 -1.39
CA LEU A 49 7.31 17.73 -2.19
C LEU A 49 8.76 17.67 -1.68
N HIS A 50 9.27 16.46 -1.44
CA HIS A 50 10.63 16.23 -0.96
C HIS A 50 11.53 15.81 -2.13
N THR A 51 12.39 16.74 -2.58
CA THR A 51 13.45 16.40 -3.52
C THR A 51 14.73 16.07 -2.76
N GLU A 52 15.20 14.83 -2.92
CA GLU A 52 16.41 14.33 -2.26
C GLU A 52 17.42 13.84 -3.32
N ASN A 53 18.68 14.24 -3.16
CA ASN A 53 19.79 13.74 -3.97
C ASN A 53 20.92 13.24 -3.06
N LYS A 54 21.16 11.92 -3.07
CA LYS A 54 22.24 11.29 -2.28
C LYS A 54 23.58 11.20 -3.01
N GLY A 55 23.65 11.63 -4.26
CA GLY A 55 24.84 11.58 -5.12
C GLY A 55 25.77 12.79 -5.01
N ILE A 56 25.36 13.88 -4.35
CA ILE A 56 26.20 15.08 -4.22
C ILE A 56 27.22 14.88 -3.08
N PRO A 57 28.54 14.83 -3.36
CA PRO A 57 29.55 14.84 -2.31
C PRO A 57 29.52 16.17 -1.53
N LEU A 58 29.64 16.09 -0.21
CA LEU A 58 29.54 17.20 0.77
C LEU A 58 30.46 18.43 0.52
N GLY A 59 31.34 18.39 -0.50
CA GLY A 59 32.26 19.47 -0.87
C GLY A 59 31.72 20.51 -1.86
N VAL A 60 30.52 20.32 -2.45
CA VAL A 60 29.93 21.26 -3.44
C VAL A 60 28.80 22.09 -2.82
N LEU A 61 29.14 22.88 -1.79
CA LEU A 61 28.17 23.70 -1.05
C LEU A 61 27.44 24.75 -1.91
N TRP A 62 28.02 25.22 -3.01
CA TRP A 62 27.42 26.25 -3.86
C TRP A 62 26.23 25.76 -4.72
N GLN A 63 26.23 24.49 -5.18
CA GLN A 63 25.06 23.90 -5.85
C GLN A 63 23.91 23.70 -4.87
N SER A 64 24.20 23.32 -3.61
CA SER A 64 23.17 23.07 -2.60
C SER A 64 22.31 24.30 -2.25
N ILE A 65 22.83 25.53 -2.41
CA ILE A 65 22.08 26.77 -2.17
C ILE A 65 21.22 27.11 -3.38
N ALA A 66 21.76 26.99 -4.60
CA ALA A 66 20.98 27.16 -5.83
C ALA A 66 19.86 26.11 -5.94
N ASP A 67 20.12 24.86 -5.53
CA ASP A 67 19.15 23.78 -5.51
C ASP A 67 18.10 23.94 -4.40
N ARG A 68 18.45 24.58 -3.27
CA ARG A 68 17.46 24.96 -2.23
C ARG A 68 16.51 26.07 -2.69
N VAL A 69 17.04 27.11 -3.34
CA VAL A 69 16.22 28.21 -3.89
C VAL A 69 15.36 27.73 -5.06
N LYS A 70 15.91 26.90 -5.94
CA LYS A 70 15.15 26.22 -7.01
C LYS A 70 14.18 25.17 -6.46
N GLY A 71 14.48 24.57 -5.30
CA GLY A 71 13.61 23.62 -4.60
C GLY A 71 12.35 24.28 -4.04
N SER A 72 12.45 25.48 -3.46
CA SER A 72 11.27 26.24 -3.04
C SER A 72 10.43 26.69 -4.23
N GLU A 73 11.08 27.20 -5.29
CA GLU A 73 10.39 27.63 -6.51
C GLU A 73 9.71 26.44 -7.23
N PHE A 74 10.38 25.29 -7.29
CA PHE A 74 9.79 24.06 -7.84
C PHE A 74 8.59 23.61 -7.00
N ASN A 75 8.73 23.61 -5.69
CA ASN A 75 7.65 23.25 -4.76
C ASN A 75 6.46 24.23 -4.91
N GLU A 76 6.67 25.52 -5.13
CA GLU A 76 5.62 26.50 -5.45
C GLU A 76 4.98 26.23 -6.81
N ARG A 77 5.77 26.00 -7.86
CA ARG A 77 5.26 25.65 -9.20
C ARG A 77 4.42 24.38 -9.19
N MET A 78 4.68 23.47 -8.25
CA MET A 78 3.95 22.23 -8.06
C MET A 78 2.80 22.33 -7.05
N GLU A 79 2.45 23.54 -6.59
CA GLU A 79 1.36 23.74 -5.62
C GLU A 79 0.04 23.11 -6.08
N ALA A 80 -0.33 23.31 -7.34
CA ALA A 80 -1.54 22.70 -7.90
C ALA A 80 -1.50 21.18 -7.79
N VAL A 81 -0.38 20.55 -8.14
CA VAL A 81 -0.20 19.10 -8.01
C VAL A 81 -0.34 18.67 -6.56
N ARG A 82 0.27 19.40 -5.62
CA ARG A 82 0.18 19.08 -4.20
C ARG A 82 -1.25 19.13 -3.67
N ASN A 83 -1.99 20.16 -4.07
CA ASN A 83 -3.37 20.38 -3.65
C ASN A 83 -4.32 19.33 -4.26
N ASP A 84 -4.05 18.94 -5.52
CA ASP A 84 -4.92 18.04 -6.28
C ASP A 84 -4.65 16.55 -6.03
N MET A 85 -3.46 16.18 -5.55
CA MET A 85 -3.06 14.77 -5.44
C MET A 85 -3.94 13.97 -4.47
N GLY A 86 -4.36 14.56 -3.35
CA GLY A 86 -5.31 13.94 -2.41
C GLY A 86 -6.71 13.71 -3.02
N PRO A 87 -7.36 14.75 -3.56
CA PRO A 87 -8.61 14.61 -4.31
C PRO A 87 -8.54 13.59 -5.46
N LYS A 88 -7.47 13.62 -6.27
CA LYS A 88 -7.25 12.66 -7.36
C LYS A 88 -7.11 11.23 -6.84
N MET A 89 -6.36 11.02 -5.76
CA MET A 89 -6.24 9.70 -5.13
C MET A 89 -7.59 9.20 -4.61
N THR A 90 -8.38 10.05 -3.96
CA THR A 90 -9.72 9.69 -3.50
C THR A 90 -10.61 9.23 -4.65
N ALA A 91 -10.66 10.01 -5.74
CA ALA A 91 -11.44 9.67 -6.91
C ALA A 91 -10.96 8.38 -7.58
N ALA A 92 -9.64 8.20 -7.71
CA ALA A 92 -9.03 7.00 -8.27
C ALA A 92 -9.34 5.76 -7.42
N LEU A 93 -9.26 5.86 -6.08
CA LEU A 93 -9.61 4.76 -5.18
C LEU A 93 -11.07 4.34 -5.33
N VAL A 94 -11.99 5.30 -5.32
CA VAL A 94 -13.43 5.03 -5.52
C VAL A 94 -13.66 4.34 -6.86
N ALA A 95 -13.08 4.86 -7.95
CA ALA A 95 -13.23 4.27 -9.28
C ALA A 95 -12.66 2.83 -9.35
N GLN A 96 -11.47 2.61 -8.81
CA GLN A 96 -10.80 1.31 -8.86
C GLN A 96 -11.47 0.26 -7.96
N LEU A 97 -11.96 0.65 -6.79
CA LEU A 97 -12.75 -0.24 -5.92
C LEU A 97 -14.07 -0.62 -6.59
N ASN A 98 -14.78 0.34 -7.19
CA ASN A 98 -16.00 0.04 -7.96
C ASN A 98 -15.70 -0.91 -9.14
N ALA A 99 -14.58 -0.75 -9.82
CA ALA A 99 -14.13 -1.67 -10.88
C ALA A 99 -13.81 -3.09 -10.36
N GLN A 100 -13.45 -3.24 -9.07
CA GLN A 100 -13.30 -4.54 -8.40
C GLN A 100 -14.63 -5.11 -7.87
N GLY A 101 -15.76 -4.43 -8.09
CA GLY A 101 -17.11 -4.87 -7.72
C GLY A 101 -17.58 -4.42 -6.34
N TYR A 102 -16.84 -3.56 -5.64
CA TYR A 102 -17.33 -2.94 -4.40
C TYR A 102 -18.34 -1.83 -4.69
N GLN A 103 -19.16 -1.48 -3.70
CA GLN A 103 -19.90 -0.22 -3.66
C GLN A 103 -19.07 0.79 -2.89
N ALA A 104 -18.17 1.49 -3.60
CA ALA A 104 -17.27 2.47 -3.03
C ALA A 104 -17.75 3.90 -3.29
N GLN A 105 -17.65 4.73 -2.26
CA GLN A 105 -17.93 6.16 -2.34
C GLN A 105 -17.03 6.95 -1.38
N ALA A 106 -16.76 8.21 -1.70
CA ALA A 106 -16.03 9.10 -0.80
C ALA A 106 -16.89 9.40 0.44
N LEU A 107 -16.27 9.40 1.62
CA LEU A 107 -16.92 9.76 2.87
C LEU A 107 -16.97 11.28 3.01
N GLU A 108 -18.18 11.83 3.11
CA GLU A 108 -18.40 13.25 3.38
C GLU A 108 -18.36 13.55 4.88
N GLY A 109 -18.15 14.83 5.24
CA GLY A 109 -18.25 15.28 6.63
C GLY A 109 -17.13 14.79 7.57
N VAL A 110 -16.00 14.33 7.04
CA VAL A 110 -14.85 13.92 7.86
C VAL A 110 -14.19 15.12 8.52
N SER A 111 -14.20 15.16 9.85
CA SER A 111 -13.47 16.17 10.63
C SER A 111 -11.98 15.82 10.67
N ARG A 112 -11.11 16.80 10.39
CA ARG A 112 -9.65 16.61 10.35
C ARG A 112 -8.93 17.60 11.27
N PRO A 113 -7.99 17.15 12.11
CA PRO A 113 -7.10 18.06 12.83
C PRO A 113 -6.21 18.81 11.85
N ALA A 114 -6.13 20.14 11.94
CA ALA A 114 -5.31 20.95 11.02
C ALA A 114 -3.80 20.61 11.08
N ALA A 115 -3.28 20.28 12.26
CA ALA A 115 -1.87 19.94 12.45
C ALA A 115 -1.52 18.59 11.81
N SER A 116 -2.40 17.60 11.95
CA SER A 116 -2.19 16.21 11.52
C SER A 116 -3.45 15.71 10.82
N PRO A 117 -3.68 16.10 9.56
CA PRO A 117 -4.93 15.82 8.86
C PRO A 117 -5.20 14.33 8.74
N ASP A 118 -4.17 13.49 8.70
CA ASP A 118 -4.27 12.03 8.60
C ASP A 118 -4.45 11.34 9.97
N ASN A 119 -4.40 12.07 11.09
CA ASN A 119 -4.72 11.51 12.40
C ASN A 119 -6.24 11.54 12.61
N ILE A 120 -6.93 10.59 11.97
CA ILE A 120 -8.39 10.48 12.00
C ILE A 120 -8.84 9.72 13.25
N ASP A 121 -9.80 10.30 13.97
CA ASP A 121 -10.57 9.58 14.98
C ASP A 121 -11.70 8.79 14.31
N TYR A 122 -11.50 7.48 14.18
CA TYR A 122 -12.46 6.60 13.51
C TYR A 122 -13.81 6.52 14.23
N GLY A 123 -13.85 6.66 15.56
CA GLY A 123 -15.08 6.65 16.35
C GLY A 123 -15.99 7.85 16.06
N MET A 124 -15.43 8.93 15.52
CA MET A 124 -16.14 10.15 15.18
C MET A 124 -16.59 10.23 13.71
N LEU A 125 -16.29 9.21 12.89
CA LEU A 125 -16.69 9.21 11.49
C LEU A 125 -18.22 9.16 11.33
N PRO A 126 -18.80 9.84 10.32
CA PRO A 126 -20.24 9.85 10.08
C PRO A 126 -20.70 8.61 9.29
N THR A 127 -20.19 7.42 9.63
CA THR A 127 -20.55 6.16 8.99
C THR A 127 -20.34 4.99 9.94
N SER A 128 -21.09 3.90 9.72
CA SER A 128 -20.88 2.58 10.33
C SER A 128 -20.33 1.55 9.35
N GLU A 129 -20.22 1.91 8.07
CA GLU A 129 -19.69 1.05 7.01
C GLU A 129 -18.16 0.90 7.14
N PRO A 130 -17.55 -0.16 6.55
CA PRO A 130 -16.10 -0.27 6.45
C PRO A 130 -15.46 0.96 5.80
N VAL A 131 -14.36 1.43 6.37
CA VAL A 131 -13.68 2.66 5.93
C VAL A 131 -12.28 2.34 5.39
N LEU A 132 -11.98 2.87 4.21
CA LEU A 132 -10.63 2.88 3.66
C LEU A 132 -9.98 4.23 3.96
N HIS A 133 -8.95 4.20 4.80
CA HIS A 133 -8.10 5.34 5.08
C HIS A 133 -6.77 5.18 4.34
N VAL A 134 -6.44 6.18 3.51
CA VAL A 134 -5.16 6.25 2.79
C VAL A 134 -4.54 7.62 3.05
N TYR A 135 -3.23 7.64 3.30
CA TYR A 135 -2.45 8.88 3.39
C TYR A 135 -1.07 8.70 2.80
N PHE A 136 -0.51 9.79 2.29
CA PHE A 136 0.83 9.81 1.72
C PHE A 136 1.88 9.92 2.84
N ASN A 137 2.83 8.99 2.83
CA ASN A 137 3.97 8.99 3.74
C ASN A 137 5.10 9.90 3.23
N GLU A 138 5.33 9.83 1.92
CA GLU A 138 6.42 10.54 1.26
C GLU A 138 6.04 10.80 -0.20
N VAL A 139 6.21 12.03 -0.65
CA VAL A 139 5.98 12.41 -2.05
C VAL A 139 7.08 13.33 -2.50
N GLY A 140 7.72 12.99 -3.60
CA GLY A 140 8.75 13.83 -4.16
C GLY A 140 9.57 13.14 -5.23
N MET A 141 10.85 13.48 -5.26
CA MET A 141 11.80 13.05 -6.28
C MET A 141 13.07 12.60 -5.60
N TYR A 142 13.60 11.46 -6.04
CA TYR A 142 14.77 10.87 -5.43
C TYR A 142 15.83 10.55 -6.47
N SER A 143 17.08 10.93 -6.15
CA SER A 143 18.27 10.49 -6.88
C SER A 143 19.18 9.69 -5.96
N ALA A 144 19.45 8.44 -6.37
CA ALA A 144 20.26 7.49 -5.62
C ALA A 144 21.75 7.86 -5.64
N ARG A 145 22.51 7.40 -4.65
CA ARG A 145 23.94 7.75 -4.46
C ARG A 145 24.84 7.51 -5.69
N PHE A 146 24.51 6.52 -6.50
CA PHE A 146 25.28 6.14 -7.70
C PHE A 146 24.48 6.37 -9.00
N SER A 147 23.45 7.23 -8.95
CA SER A 147 22.63 7.62 -10.09
C SER A 147 22.61 9.13 -10.21
N THR A 148 22.54 9.64 -11.44
CA THR A 148 22.22 11.05 -11.70
C THR A 148 20.72 11.25 -11.92
N ASP A 149 19.98 10.16 -12.19
CA ASP A 149 18.55 10.23 -12.47
C ASP A 149 17.78 10.58 -11.19
N TYR A 150 16.86 11.53 -11.32
CA TYR A 150 15.75 11.75 -10.42
C TYR A 150 14.57 10.91 -10.89
N VAL A 151 13.99 10.15 -9.96
CA VAL A 151 12.84 9.26 -10.18
C VAL A 151 11.74 9.66 -9.19
N PRO A 152 10.45 9.60 -9.57
CA PRO A 152 9.37 9.89 -8.64
C PRO A 152 9.36 8.91 -7.47
N ARG A 153 9.08 9.44 -6.28
CA ARG A 153 8.83 8.69 -5.05
C ARG A 153 7.45 9.04 -4.56
N VAL A 154 6.57 8.04 -4.43
CA VAL A 154 5.23 8.21 -3.85
C VAL A 154 4.93 7.02 -2.95
N ASN A 155 5.11 7.19 -1.66
CA ASN A 155 4.84 6.14 -0.69
C ASN A 155 3.58 6.49 0.09
N LEU A 156 2.76 5.49 0.37
CA LEU A 156 1.53 5.66 1.12
C LEU A 156 1.27 4.48 2.04
N SER A 157 0.41 4.69 3.01
CA SER A 157 -0.17 3.62 3.83
C SER A 157 -1.67 3.56 3.60
N ALA A 158 -2.19 2.35 3.50
CA ALA A 158 -3.60 2.08 3.27
C ALA A 158 -4.13 1.14 4.34
N TYR A 159 -5.26 1.51 4.95
CA TYR A 159 -5.92 0.77 6.02
C TYR A 159 -7.41 0.63 5.71
N LEU A 160 -7.88 -0.60 5.55
CA LEU A 160 -9.31 -0.92 5.52
C LEU A 160 -9.69 -1.43 6.91
N MET A 161 -10.61 -0.73 7.57
CA MET A 161 -11.09 -1.07 8.91
C MET A 161 -12.57 -1.43 8.87
N THR A 162 -12.97 -2.36 9.74
CA THR A 162 -14.38 -2.68 9.95
C THR A 162 -15.03 -1.65 10.87
N ALA A 163 -16.06 -0.94 10.41
CA ALA A 163 -16.90 -0.01 11.20
C ALA A 163 -16.13 0.94 12.17
N LYS A 164 -16.84 1.57 13.11
CA LYS A 164 -16.29 2.60 14.02
C LYS A 164 -15.26 2.10 15.02
N ASP A 165 -15.37 0.83 15.43
CA ASP A 165 -14.65 0.29 16.59
C ASP A 165 -13.68 -0.84 16.21
N GLY A 166 -13.59 -1.19 14.92
CA GLY A 166 -13.26 -2.55 14.52
C GLY A 166 -11.90 -2.79 13.87
N ASP A 167 -11.64 -4.09 13.77
CA ASP A 167 -10.39 -4.70 13.33
C ASP A 167 -9.96 -4.24 11.93
N THR A 168 -8.64 -4.23 11.74
CA THR A 168 -8.02 -3.97 10.44
C THR A 168 -8.19 -5.18 9.54
N VAL A 169 -8.94 -5.01 8.45
CA VAL A 169 -9.16 -6.01 7.39
C VAL A 169 -7.98 -6.08 6.44
N TYR A 170 -7.40 -4.93 6.13
CA TYR A 170 -6.25 -4.80 5.25
C TYR A 170 -5.40 -3.63 5.73
N SER A 171 -4.09 -3.84 5.78
CA SER A 171 -3.12 -2.82 6.09
C SER A 171 -1.83 -3.07 5.32
N GLU A 172 -1.40 -2.09 4.55
CA GLU A 172 -0.17 -2.20 3.78
C GLU A 172 0.45 -0.83 3.55
N THR A 173 1.78 -0.78 3.55
CA THR A 173 2.53 0.36 3.02
C THR A 173 2.97 0.02 1.61
N ILE A 174 2.64 0.90 0.66
CA ILE A 174 2.92 0.72 -0.75
C ILE A 174 3.94 1.78 -1.19
N TYR A 175 4.97 1.31 -1.87
CA TYR A 175 6.09 2.09 -2.38
C TYR A 175 5.98 2.24 -3.89
N TYR A 176 6.10 3.47 -4.37
CA TYR A 176 6.15 3.78 -5.79
C TYR A 176 7.51 4.31 -6.23
N GLY A 177 7.95 3.85 -7.41
CA GLY A 177 9.09 4.41 -8.10
C GLY A 177 10.40 4.17 -7.38
N ALA A 178 11.03 5.22 -6.86
CA ALA A 178 12.37 5.17 -6.26
C ALA A 178 12.54 4.12 -5.16
N ASP A 179 11.49 3.85 -4.38
CA ASP A 179 11.52 2.89 -3.28
C ASP A 179 10.83 1.56 -3.62
N ALA A 180 10.35 1.40 -4.85
CA ALA A 180 9.73 0.16 -5.32
C ALA A 180 10.80 -0.90 -5.61
N SER A 181 10.67 -2.08 -4.99
CA SER A 181 11.64 -3.18 -5.12
C SER A 181 11.21 -4.29 -6.11
N GLY A 182 10.12 -4.11 -6.85
CA GLY A 182 9.60 -5.04 -7.88
C GLY A 182 8.89 -6.29 -7.37
N ASP A 183 9.30 -6.82 -6.22
CA ASP A 183 9.00 -8.21 -5.83
C ASP A 183 7.90 -8.40 -4.78
N SER A 184 7.21 -7.32 -4.37
CA SER A 184 6.19 -7.37 -3.30
C SER A 184 4.84 -6.81 -3.71
N SER A 185 3.77 -7.24 -3.03
CA SER A 185 2.42 -6.68 -3.16
C SER A 185 2.39 -5.17 -2.88
N GLY A 186 3.33 -4.67 -2.09
CA GLY A 186 3.51 -3.26 -1.78
C GLY A 186 4.43 -2.50 -2.74
N SER A 187 4.87 -3.09 -3.86
CA SER A 187 5.81 -2.43 -4.77
C SER A 187 5.16 -2.10 -6.11
N VAL A 188 5.24 -0.84 -6.54
CA VAL A 188 4.76 -0.36 -7.84
C VAL A 188 5.89 0.43 -8.54
N PRO A 189 6.53 -0.11 -9.61
CA PRO A 189 7.60 0.61 -10.29
C PRO A 189 7.08 1.87 -10.98
N ALA A 190 7.93 2.90 -11.05
CA ALA A 190 7.66 4.07 -11.86
C ALA A 190 7.75 3.74 -13.36
N ASN A 191 7.13 4.58 -14.19
CA ASN A 191 7.26 4.47 -15.64
C ASN A 191 8.73 4.67 -16.05
N ALA A 192 9.22 3.86 -17.00
CA ALA A 192 10.63 3.91 -17.40
C ALA A 192 11.05 5.28 -17.96
N ARG A 193 10.09 6.05 -18.51
CA ARG A 193 10.28 7.40 -19.05
C ARG A 193 10.30 8.52 -18.01
N ASP A 194 9.82 8.27 -16.79
CA ASP A 194 9.73 9.29 -15.74
C ASP A 194 11.06 9.36 -14.99
N ARG A 195 12.08 9.83 -15.71
CA ARG A 195 13.46 9.96 -15.25
C ARG A 195 14.04 11.27 -15.77
N TRP A 196 14.70 12.01 -14.89
CA TRP A 196 15.36 13.27 -15.25
C TRP A 196 16.82 13.21 -14.82
N GLY A 197 17.75 13.45 -15.75
CA GLY A 197 19.18 13.31 -15.49
C GLY A 197 19.77 14.42 -14.62
N SER A 198 18.99 15.47 -14.32
CA SER A 198 19.39 16.55 -13.42
C SER A 198 18.20 17.25 -12.78
N PHE A 199 18.45 17.98 -11.69
CA PHE A 199 17.42 18.81 -11.07
C PHE A 199 16.97 19.95 -11.99
N GLY A 200 17.88 20.51 -12.79
CA GLY A 200 17.53 21.56 -13.76
C GLY A 200 16.55 21.08 -14.83
N GLU A 201 16.70 19.83 -15.29
CA GLU A 201 15.78 19.20 -16.24
C GLU A 201 14.38 19.01 -15.62
N LEU A 202 14.33 18.58 -14.37
CA LEU A 202 13.09 18.42 -13.61
C LEU A 202 12.32 19.74 -13.47
N VAL A 203 13.03 20.81 -13.09
CA VAL A 203 12.46 22.17 -12.97
C VAL A 203 12.00 22.73 -14.33
N ALA A 204 12.66 22.34 -15.42
CA ALA A 204 12.31 22.77 -16.77
C ALA A 204 11.08 22.05 -17.34
N GLN A 205 10.66 20.92 -16.76
CA GLN A 205 9.56 20.09 -17.26
C GLN A 205 8.45 19.83 -16.21
N PRO A 206 7.88 20.87 -15.57
CA PRO A 206 6.93 20.70 -14.48
C PRO A 206 5.65 19.95 -14.89
N GLN A 207 5.23 20.05 -16.15
CA GLN A 207 4.05 19.33 -16.66
C GLN A 207 4.30 17.82 -16.78
N GLU A 208 5.48 17.41 -17.26
CA GLU A 208 5.85 15.98 -17.31
C GLU A 208 6.01 15.40 -15.92
N VAL A 209 6.56 16.19 -14.99
CA VAL A 209 6.64 15.80 -13.57
C VAL A 209 5.24 15.66 -12.97
N ALA A 210 4.33 16.62 -13.19
CA ALA A 210 2.94 16.53 -12.75
C ALA A 210 2.24 15.27 -13.29
N ARG A 211 2.42 14.99 -14.59
CA ARG A 211 1.90 13.78 -15.24
C ARG A 211 2.42 12.50 -14.57
N SER A 212 3.71 12.45 -14.21
CA SER A 212 4.28 11.28 -13.51
C SER A 212 3.60 11.01 -12.16
N TYR A 213 3.20 12.06 -11.44
CA TYR A 213 2.44 11.92 -10.19
C TYR A 213 0.99 11.47 -10.43
N ASP A 214 0.34 11.94 -11.48
CA ASP A 214 -1.00 11.48 -11.87
C ASP A 214 -0.99 9.98 -12.24
N GLU A 215 0.06 9.53 -12.92
CA GLU A 215 0.29 8.11 -13.21
C GLU A 215 0.56 7.29 -11.94
N ALA A 216 1.36 7.82 -11.01
CA ALA A 216 1.61 7.20 -9.72
C ALA A 216 0.32 7.01 -8.92
N VAL A 217 -0.51 8.06 -8.82
CA VAL A 217 -1.83 8.01 -8.15
C VAL A 217 -2.71 6.90 -8.73
N THR A 218 -2.81 6.84 -10.06
CA THR A 218 -3.63 5.83 -10.75
C THR A 218 -3.09 4.42 -10.50
N ALA A 219 -1.78 4.23 -10.62
CA ALA A 219 -1.16 2.92 -10.42
C ALA A 219 -1.30 2.42 -8.97
N LEU A 220 -1.10 3.31 -8.00
CA LEU A 220 -1.24 3.02 -6.57
C LEU A 220 -2.70 2.71 -6.20
N ALA A 221 -3.68 3.49 -6.66
CA ALA A 221 -5.09 3.23 -6.40
C ALA A 221 -5.53 1.86 -6.95
N ASN A 222 -5.10 1.52 -8.17
CA ASN A 222 -5.35 0.21 -8.76
C ASN A 222 -4.70 -0.92 -7.95
N ARG A 223 -3.47 -0.71 -7.45
CA ARG A 223 -2.77 -1.68 -6.59
C ARG A 223 -3.52 -1.92 -5.29
N ILE A 224 -3.91 -0.85 -4.59
CA ILE A 224 -4.69 -0.92 -3.34
C ILE A 224 -5.99 -1.70 -3.57
N ALA A 225 -6.75 -1.36 -4.60
CA ALA A 225 -8.02 -2.01 -4.90
C ALA A 225 -7.85 -3.52 -5.18
N LYS A 226 -6.83 -3.89 -5.94
CA LYS A 226 -6.49 -5.31 -6.19
C LYS A 226 -6.05 -6.04 -4.92
N ASN A 227 -5.24 -5.41 -4.08
CA ASN A 227 -4.76 -6.00 -2.84
C ASN A 227 -5.93 -6.19 -1.85
N ILE A 228 -6.83 -5.21 -1.71
CA ILE A 228 -8.07 -5.35 -0.94
C ILE A 228 -8.92 -6.51 -1.48
N ARG A 229 -9.04 -6.64 -2.80
CA ARG A 229 -9.76 -7.75 -3.42
C ARG A 229 -9.17 -9.12 -3.14
N ALA A 230 -7.84 -9.22 -3.09
CA ALA A 230 -7.17 -10.46 -2.70
C ALA A 230 -7.38 -10.82 -1.22
N ASN A 231 -7.72 -9.85 -0.37
CA ASN A 231 -7.84 -10.01 1.09
C ASN A 231 -9.28 -9.95 1.61
N THR A 232 -10.28 -9.92 0.73
CA THR A 232 -11.70 -9.90 1.11
C THR A 232 -12.49 -10.91 0.29
N ALA A 233 -13.58 -11.42 0.85
CA ALA A 233 -14.47 -12.30 0.12
C ALA A 233 -15.14 -11.54 -1.04
N PRO A 234 -15.49 -12.21 -2.15
CA PRO A 234 -16.25 -11.60 -3.23
C PRO A 234 -17.52 -10.89 -2.70
N PRO A 235 -17.82 -9.66 -3.18
CA PRO A 235 -19.11 -9.03 -2.91
C PRO A 235 -20.22 -9.96 -3.41
N ARG A 236 -21.22 -10.20 -2.56
CA ARG A 236 -22.43 -10.97 -2.88
C ARG A 236 -23.51 -10.06 -3.44
#